data_AF-A0A2E3NZK6-F1
#
_entry.id   AF-A0A2E3NZK6-F1
#
_cell.length_a   1.000
_cell.length_b   1.000
_cell.length_c   1.000
_cell.angle_alpha   90.00
_cell.angle_beta   90.00
_cell.angle_gamma   90.00
#
_symmetry.space_group_name_H-M   'P 1'
#
loop_
_entity.id
_entity.type
_entity.pdbx_description
1 polymer ?
#
loop_
_entity_poly.entity_id
_entity_poly.type
_entity_poly.pdbx_seq_one_letter_code
_entity_poly.pdbx_strand_id
1 'polypeptide(L)'
;MDPISLMIVISIGNVVAWLAAIYTKNGTRALLRNVIACSAGAIIASYLASLLIPDFQAVWLILSAFAGAVGVLFIRRWPSPKP
;
A
#
# COMPACT_ATOMS: atom_id res chain seq x y z
N MET A 1 -2.11 12.82 10.67
CA MET A 1 -0.77 12.26 10.47
C MET A 1 0.20 13.39 10.23
N ASP A 2 1.34 13.37 10.90
CA ASP A 2 2.42 14.30 10.64
C ASP A 2 3.09 14.02 9.27
N PRO A 3 3.82 15.01 8.70
CA PRO A 3 4.46 14.86 7.39
C PRO A 3 5.47 13.70 7.33
N ILE A 4 6.17 13.41 8.44
CA ILE A 4 7.20 12.36 8.49
C ILE A 4 6.53 10.99 8.38
N SER A 5 5.49 10.74 9.17
CA SER A 5 4.68 9.52 9.08
C SER A 5 4.11 9.31 7.69
N LEU A 6 3.66 10.37 7.02
CA LEU A 6 3.14 10.30 5.66
C LEU A 6 4.24 9.89 4.65
N MET A 7 5.45 10.45 4.78
CA MET A 7 6.60 10.02 3.96
C MET A 7 6.97 8.54 4.21
N ILE A 8 6.90 8.07 5.46
CA ILE A 8 7.15 6.67 5.81
C ILE A 8 6.13 5.76 5.14
N VAL A 9 4.83 6.08 5.23
CA VAL A 9 3.76 5.27 4.63
C VAL A 9 3.87 5.19 3.11
N ILE A 10 4.19 6.30 2.45
CA ILE A 10 4.42 6.32 0.99
C ILE A 10 5.65 5.48 0.63
N SER A 11 6.73 5.59 1.40
CA SER A 11 7.93 4.78 1.20
C SER A 11 7.63 3.28 1.25
N ILE A 12 6.83 2.85 2.24
CA ILE A 12 6.40 1.45 2.38
C ILE A 12 5.54 1.03 1.18
N GLY A 13 4.54 1.83 0.80
CA GLY A 13 3.69 1.56 -0.36
C GLY A 13 4.50 1.40 -1.65
N ASN A 14 5.52 2.23 -1.84
CA ASN A 14 6.44 2.14 -2.98
C ASN A 14 7.24 0.84 -2.98
N VAL A 15 7.88 0.46 -1.86
CA VAL A 15 8.64 -0.80 -1.77
C VAL A 15 7.79 -1.99 -2.20
N VAL A 16 6.54 -2.06 -1.71
CA VAL A 16 5.58 -3.11 -2.09
C VAL A 16 5.24 -3.06 -3.59
N ALA A 17 5.01 -1.88 -4.16
CA ALA A 17 4.71 -1.71 -5.58
C ALA A 17 5.87 -2.15 -6.49
N TRP A 18 7.11 -1.81 -6.12
CA TRP A 18 8.31 -2.17 -6.86
C TRP A 18 8.57 -3.67 -6.81
N LEU A 19 8.46 -4.30 -5.63
CA LEU A 19 8.52 -5.76 -5.50
C LEU A 19 7.49 -6.43 -6.41
N ALA A 20 6.24 -5.96 -6.36
CA ALA A 20 5.18 -6.50 -7.21
C ALA A 20 5.46 -6.35 -8.71
N ALA A 21 6.10 -5.25 -9.13
CA ALA A 21 6.45 -4.98 -10.52
C ALA A 21 7.59 -5.88 -11.03
N ILE A 22 8.61 -6.15 -10.21
CA ILE A 22 9.72 -7.08 -10.53
C ILE A 22 9.16 -8.44 -10.95
N TYR A 23 8.14 -8.94 -10.24
CA TYR A 23 7.55 -10.25 -10.53
C TYR A 23 6.52 -10.26 -11.66
N THR A 24 5.99 -9.11 -12.12
CA THR A 24 4.89 -9.10 -13.11
C THR A 24 5.28 -8.78 -14.54
N LYS A 25 6.51 -8.35 -14.84
CA LYS A 25 7.01 -8.10 -16.23
C LYS A 25 6.06 -7.30 -17.15
N ASN A 26 5.14 -6.50 -16.60
CA ASN A 26 4.06 -5.83 -17.34
C ASN A 26 4.41 -4.42 -17.87
N GLY A 27 5.70 -4.08 -17.93
CA GLY A 27 6.18 -2.78 -18.38
C GLY A 27 5.94 -1.61 -17.40
N THR A 28 6.38 -0.42 -17.80
CA THR A 28 6.41 0.81 -16.98
C THR A 28 5.02 1.32 -16.59
N ARG A 29 4.01 1.18 -17.46
CA ARG A 29 2.64 1.63 -17.17
C ARG A 29 1.99 0.82 -16.04
N ALA A 30 2.27 -0.49 -15.96
CA ALA A 30 1.79 -1.33 -14.88
C ALA A 30 2.46 -0.99 -13.55
N LEU A 31 3.78 -0.70 -13.58
CA LEU A 31 4.53 -0.20 -12.42
C LEU A 31 3.92 1.10 -11.88
N LEU A 32 3.66 2.09 -12.74
CA LEU A 32 3.09 3.37 -12.31
C LEU A 32 1.72 3.19 -11.63
N ARG A 33 0.86 2.33 -12.19
CA ARG A 33 -0.43 2.01 -11.58
C ARG A 33 -0.27 1.31 -10.23
N ASN A 34 0.73 0.42 -10.08
CA ASN A 34 1.00 -0.25 -8.81
C ASN A 34 1.49 0.74 -7.76
N VAL A 35 2.39 1.66 -8.12
CA VAL A 35 2.91 2.70 -7.22
C VAL A 35 1.79 3.57 -6.66
N ILE A 36 0.91 4.07 -7.54
CA ILE A 36 -0.22 4.91 -7.14
C ILE A 36 -1.19 4.10 -6.26
N ALA A 37 -1.54 2.89 -6.67
CA ALA A 37 -2.50 2.06 -5.94
C ALA A 37 -1.97 1.63 -4.56
N CYS A 38 -0.71 1.21 -4.46
CA CYS A 38 -0.11 0.80 -3.19
C CYS A 38 0.07 1.98 -2.23
N SER A 39 0.46 3.15 -2.75
CA SER A 39 0.58 4.37 -1.94
C SER A 39 -0.78 4.80 -1.39
N ALA A 40 -1.83 4.80 -2.23
CA ALA A 40 -3.18 5.09 -1.78
C ALA A 40 -3.69 4.06 -0.76
N GLY A 41 -3.46 2.77 -1.01
CA GLY A 41 -3.82 1.70 -0.08
C GLY A 41 -3.14 1.82 1.28
N ALA A 42 -1.84 2.13 1.28
CA ALA A 42 -1.05 2.31 2.49
C ALA A 42 -1.54 3.53 3.31
N ILE A 43 -1.84 4.64 2.63
CA ILE A 43 -2.37 5.86 3.27
C ILE A 43 -3.75 5.59 3.88
N ILE A 44 -4.68 5.02 3.12
CA ILE A 44 -6.04 4.76 3.58
C ILE A 44 -6.04 3.79 4.75
N ALA A 45 -5.30 2.68 4.65
CA ALA A 45 -5.23 1.69 5.71
C ALA A 45 -4.61 2.27 7.00
N SER A 46 -3.55 3.06 6.87
CA SER A 46 -2.90 3.69 8.04
C SER A 46 -3.77 4.77 8.67
N TYR A 47 -4.48 5.56 7.86
CA TYR A 47 -5.44 6.53 8.34
C TYR A 47 -6.58 5.86 9.11
N LEU A 48 -7.18 4.81 8.54
CA LEU A 48 -8.25 4.04 9.20
C LEU A 48 -7.75 3.38 10.49
N ALA A 49 -6.56 2.78 10.47
CA ALA A 49 -5.98 2.15 11.66
C ALA A 49 -5.72 3.17 12.78
N SER A 50 -5.30 4.39 12.43
CA SER A 50 -5.10 5.47 13.40
C SER A 50 -6.39 5.95 14.06
N LEU A 51 -7.55 5.76 13.43
CA LEU A 51 -8.86 6.08 14.02
C LEU A 51 -9.38 4.96 14.93
N LEU A 52 -8.93 3.72 14.73
CA LEU A 52 -9.44 2.54 15.43
C LEU A 52 -8.59 2.16 16.64
N ILE A 53 -7.29 2.49 16.63
CA ILE A 53 -6.34 2.08 17.68
C ILE A 53 -5.96 3.30 18.51
N PRO A 54 -6.36 3.37 19.79
CA PRO A 54 -6.08 4.54 20.64
C PRO A 54 -4.58 4.76 20.91
N ASP A 55 -3.77 3.70 20.96
CA ASP A 55 -2.30 3.78 21.10
C ASP A 55 -1.59 3.48 19.78
N PHE A 56 -1.85 4.32 18.77
CA PHE A 56 -1.27 4.15 17.44
C PHE A 56 0.23 4.54 17.40
N GLN A 57 1.07 3.57 17.72
CA GLN A 57 2.54 3.70 17.68
C GLN A 57 3.12 3.48 16.28
N ALA A 58 4.40 3.82 16.11
CA ALA A 58 5.13 3.66 14.84
C ALA A 58 5.09 2.23 14.27
N VAL A 59 5.06 1.21 15.13
CA VAL A 59 4.94 -0.19 14.70
C VAL A 59 3.61 -0.43 13.97
N TRP A 60 2.51 0.07 14.52
CA TRP A 60 1.18 -0.07 13.93
C TRP A 60 1.06 0.68 12.61
N LEU A 61 1.72 1.84 12.49
CA LEU A 61 1.82 2.60 11.25
C LEU A 61 2.46 1.78 10.13
N ILE A 62 3.59 1.11 10.43
CA ILE A 62 4.30 0.29 9.46
C ILE A 62 3.43 -0.91 9.04
N LEU A 63 2.84 -1.60 10.01
CA LEU A 63 2.00 -2.77 9.77
C LEU A 63 0.74 -2.42 8.96
N SER A 64 0.05 -1.33 9.30
CA SER A 64 -1.16 -0.88 8.58
C SER A 64 -0.82 -0.44 7.16
N ALA A 65 0.29 0.28 6.96
CA ALA A 65 0.74 0.71 5.65
C ALA A 65 1.06 -0.48 4.75
N PHE A 66 1.80 -1.45 5.28
CA PHE A 66 2.14 -2.67 4.57
C PHE A 66 0.90 -3.50 4.23
N ALA A 67 0.02 -3.73 5.22
CA ALA A 67 -1.23 -4.47 5.02
C ALA A 67 -2.14 -3.80 3.97
N GLY A 68 -2.26 -2.47 4.00
CA GLY A 68 -3.02 -1.71 3.00
C GLY A 68 -2.45 -1.82 1.59
N ALA A 69 -1.13 -1.66 1.44
CA ALA A 69 -0.46 -1.78 0.15
C ALA A 69 -0.60 -3.18 -0.46
N VAL A 70 -0.37 -4.23 0.34
CA VAL A 70 -0.52 -5.62 -0.09
C VAL A 70 -1.98 -5.95 -0.38
N GLY A 71 -2.91 -5.50 0.47
CA GLY A 71 -4.34 -5.71 0.28
C GLY A 71 -4.84 -5.15 -1.05
N VAL A 72 -4.43 -3.93 -1.43
CA VAL A 72 -4.79 -3.34 -2.72
C VAL A 72 -4.22 -4.14 -3.90
N LEU A 73 -2.99 -4.64 -3.80
CA LEU A 73 -2.44 -5.52 -4.83
C LEU A 73 -3.21 -6.83 -4.92
N PHE A 74 -3.60 -7.41 -3.79
CA PHE A 74 -4.35 -8.66 -3.75
C PHE A 74 -5.73 -8.49 -4.37
N ILE A 75 -6.46 -7.41 -4.05
CA ILE A 75 -7.75 -7.08 -4.67
C ILE A 75 -7.60 -6.89 -6.18
N ARG A 76 -6.56 -6.16 -6.59
CA ARG A 76 -6.35 -5.83 -8.01
C ARG A 76 -5.84 -7.01 -8.85
N ARG A 77 -5.19 -7.99 -8.20
CA ARG A 77 -4.73 -9.24 -8.84
C ARG A 77 -5.65 -10.43 -8.57
N TRP A 78 -6.69 -10.25 -7.75
CA TRP A 78 -7.70 -11.28 -7.57
C TRP A 78 -8.26 -11.59 -8.96
N PRO A 79 -8.31 -12.87 -9.37
CA PRO A 79 -8.87 -13.22 -10.65
C PRO A 79 -10.33 -12.75 -10.66
N SER A 80 -10.62 -11.62 -11.32
CA SER A 80 -11.97 -11.33 -11.74
C SER A 80 -12.37 -12.50 -12.64
N PRO A 81 -13.41 -13.27 -12.30
CA PRO A 81 -13.96 -14.25 -13.22
C PRO A 81 -14.27 -13.48 -14.51
N LYS A 82 -13.63 -13.87 -15.61
CA LYS A 82 -13.96 -13.31 -16.92
C LYS A 82 -15.43 -13.66 -17.19
N PRO A 83 -16.29 -12.69 -17.53
CA PRO A 83 -17.57 -13.01 -18.15
C PRO A 83 -17.36 -13.68 -19.51
#